data_AF-A0AAV6VAC4-F1
#
_entry.id   AF-A0AAV6VAC4-F1
#
_cell.length_a   1.000
_cell.length_b   1.000
_cell.length_c   1.000
_cell.angle_alpha   90.00
_cell.angle_beta   90.00
_cell.angle_gamma   90.00
#
_symmetry.space_group_name_H-M   'P 1'
#
loop_
_entity.id
_entity.type
_entity.pdbx_description
1 polymer ?
#
loop_
_entity_poly.entity_id
_entity_poly.type
_entity_poly.pdbx_seq_one_letter_code
_entity_poly.pdbx_strand_id
1 'polypeptide(L)'
;MDFDVLDSLEDLGSKDIEKVGDWKTTLELGPKSPAFTQLVESLTKELQTLGGMDSCVNAITDPEDSSSFLLEVSTFLKEMQCPYKGLLSGSISQRLPDVKSRINLLDYLCTQLQSARLLHLQEKNIPLGKTDKAIASEIKTMRSVLIPKSAVDENPTKMLTEIDEKVQEHLSSRPELIPSAAVTEDLTEENWKYLDSLHADFSEEYTVRRQMLLTRLDVTVQSFKWGENTKGKGEQIYTTYANRRNLLRKTPSVEVSDLIAARESILDIEKTSSAELVKNTKSAINRILIAAVPDRGGRPEEQRPAKEMPSWSKRQGGGGRGHHRGGGGGDRQKHFKGKKG
;
A
#
# COMPACT_ATOMS: atom_id res chain seq x y z
N MET A 1 -16.42 2.10 30.15
CA MET A 1 -16.61 0.66 29.92
C MET A 1 -17.95 0.40 29.26
N ASP A 2 -19.09 0.72 29.89
CA ASP A 2 -20.43 0.47 29.29
C ASP A 2 -20.66 1.21 27.96
N PHE A 3 -20.17 2.45 27.86
CA PHE A 3 -20.24 3.25 26.63
C PHE A 3 -19.24 2.75 25.57
N ASP A 4 -18.04 2.31 25.97
CA ASP A 4 -17.01 1.83 25.05
C ASP A 4 -17.45 0.55 24.30
N VAL A 5 -18.23 -0.30 24.96
CA VAL A 5 -18.81 -1.51 24.34
C VAL A 5 -19.95 -1.15 23.39
N LEU A 6 -20.76 -0.14 23.71
CA LEU A 6 -21.81 0.36 22.82
C LEU A 6 -21.22 0.96 21.54
N ASP A 7 -20.20 1.80 21.67
CA ASP A 7 -19.48 2.38 20.53
C ASP A 7 -18.85 1.26 19.68
N SER A 8 -18.25 0.26 20.32
CA SER A 8 -17.68 -0.90 19.62
C SER A 8 -18.73 -1.73 18.88
N LEU A 9 -19.94 -1.87 19.42
CA LEU A 9 -21.04 -2.59 18.77
C LEU A 9 -21.64 -1.79 17.60
N GLU A 10 -21.69 -0.46 17.72
CA GLU A 10 -22.10 0.46 16.64
C GLU A 10 -21.10 0.41 15.48
N ASP A 11 -19.80 0.49 15.78
CA ASP A 11 -18.70 0.34 14.81
C ASP A 11 -18.74 -1.02 14.09
N LEU A 12 -19.21 -2.07 14.77
CA LEU A 12 -19.36 -3.41 14.20
C LEU A 12 -20.61 -3.55 13.31
N GLY A 13 -21.53 -2.58 13.31
CA GLY A 13 -22.72 -2.54 12.47
C GLY A 13 -23.84 -3.46 12.95
N SER A 14 -23.88 -3.78 14.25
CA SER A 14 -24.86 -4.71 14.82
C SER A 14 -26.26 -4.10 14.80
N LYS A 15 -27.11 -4.55 13.87
CA LYS A 15 -28.51 -4.09 13.71
C LYS A 15 -29.40 -4.34 14.93
N ASP A 16 -28.94 -5.18 15.86
CA ASP A 16 -29.71 -5.58 17.04
C ASP A 16 -29.65 -4.55 18.19
N ILE A 17 -28.79 -3.53 18.10
CA ILE A 17 -28.73 -2.44 19.10
C ILE A 17 -30.01 -1.61 19.08
N GLU A 18 -30.64 -1.41 17.91
CA GLU A 18 -31.90 -0.64 17.77
C GLU A 18 -33.10 -1.29 18.48
N LYS A 19 -33.04 -2.60 18.78
CA LYS A 19 -34.09 -3.33 19.52
C LYS A 19 -33.90 -3.27 21.04
N VAL A 20 -32.74 -2.82 21.52
CA VAL A 20 -32.41 -2.78 22.94
C VAL A 20 -32.80 -1.41 23.50
N GLY A 21 -34.09 -1.20 23.70
CA GLY A 21 -34.63 0.04 24.30
C GLY A 21 -34.12 0.33 25.71
N ASP A 22 -33.62 -0.70 26.44
CA ASP A 22 -33.04 -0.57 27.77
C ASP A 22 -31.77 -1.43 27.94
N TRP A 23 -30.63 -0.93 27.45
CA TRP A 23 -29.29 -1.59 27.59
C TRP A 23 -28.92 -1.93 29.04
N LYS A 24 -29.37 -1.14 30.00
CA LYS A 24 -29.08 -1.37 31.42
C LYS A 24 -29.91 -2.53 32.00
N THR A 25 -31.18 -2.67 31.60
CA THR A 25 -32.03 -3.75 32.11
C THR A 25 -31.68 -5.09 31.44
N THR A 26 -31.25 -5.09 30.18
CA THR A 26 -30.74 -6.29 29.50
C THR A 26 -29.42 -6.77 30.11
N LEU A 27 -28.52 -5.85 30.47
CA LEU A 27 -27.29 -6.17 31.19
C LEU A 27 -27.54 -6.65 32.63
N GLU A 28 -28.58 -6.16 33.31
CA GLU A 28 -28.98 -6.59 34.66
C GLU A 28 -29.63 -7.99 34.67
N LEU A 29 -30.40 -8.33 33.64
CA LEU A 29 -31.02 -9.65 33.48
C LEU A 29 -30.05 -10.69 32.89
N GLY A 30 -29.07 -10.27 32.09
CA GLY A 30 -27.94 -11.08 31.60
C GLY A 30 -28.37 -12.38 30.91
N PRO A 31 -27.93 -13.57 31.37
CA PRO A 31 -28.21 -14.85 30.71
C PRO A 31 -29.69 -15.27 30.75
N LYS A 32 -30.55 -14.55 31.49
CA LYS A 32 -32.00 -14.76 31.49
C LYS A 32 -32.75 -13.84 30.52
N SER A 33 -32.04 -12.90 29.87
CA SER A 33 -32.61 -11.98 28.90
C SER A 33 -32.42 -12.53 27.47
N PRO A 34 -33.50 -12.70 26.69
CA PRO A 34 -33.38 -13.16 25.30
C PRO A 34 -32.59 -12.17 24.43
N ALA A 35 -32.70 -10.87 24.72
CA ALA A 35 -31.98 -9.82 23.99
C ALA A 35 -30.45 -9.90 24.19
N PHE A 36 -29.99 -10.24 25.39
CA PHE A 36 -28.57 -10.44 25.66
C PHE A 36 -28.04 -11.69 24.94
N THR A 37 -28.80 -12.78 24.95
CA THR A 37 -28.38 -14.03 24.29
C THR A 37 -28.36 -13.93 22.76
N GLN A 38 -29.28 -13.16 22.16
CA GLN A 38 -29.29 -12.89 20.71
C GLN A 38 -28.07 -12.09 20.26
N LEU A 39 -27.63 -11.13 21.07
CA LEU A 39 -26.43 -10.33 20.77
C LEU A 39 -25.15 -11.18 20.86
N VAL A 40 -25.05 -12.08 21.84
CA VAL A 40 -23.93 -13.03 21.94
C VAL A 40 -23.97 -14.03 20.78
N GLU A 41 -25.15 -14.52 20.39
CA GLU A 41 -25.32 -15.40 19.23
C GLU A 41 -24.85 -14.73 17.94
N SER A 42 -25.23 -13.48 17.67
CA SER A 42 -24.84 -12.79 16.43
C SER A 42 -23.32 -12.58 16.34
N LEU A 43 -22.68 -12.15 17.44
CA LEU A 43 -21.22 -11.99 17.51
C LEU A 43 -20.48 -13.31 17.33
N THR A 44 -20.96 -14.40 17.97
CA THR A 44 -20.30 -15.71 17.91
C THR A 44 -20.49 -16.39 16.56
N LYS A 45 -21.65 -16.25 15.90
CA LYS A 45 -21.87 -16.73 14.53
C LYS A 45 -20.98 -16.04 13.51
N GLU A 46 -20.82 -14.72 13.63
CA GLU A 46 -19.92 -14.01 12.73
C GLU A 46 -18.45 -14.42 12.96
N LEU A 47 -18.03 -14.54 14.22
CA LEU A 47 -16.72 -15.09 14.57
C LEU A 47 -16.53 -16.52 14.05
N GLN A 48 -17.55 -17.36 14.07
CA GLN A 48 -17.51 -18.70 13.49
C GLN A 48 -17.20 -18.64 11.99
N THR A 49 -17.91 -17.78 11.25
CA THR A 49 -17.70 -17.65 9.79
C THR A 49 -16.32 -17.09 9.42
N LEU A 50 -15.76 -16.21 10.26
CA LEU A 50 -14.47 -15.58 10.00
C LEU A 50 -13.28 -16.41 10.52
N GLY A 51 -13.48 -17.13 11.62
CA GLY A 51 -12.43 -17.89 12.32
C GLY A 51 -12.40 -19.38 12.03
N GLY A 52 -13.40 -19.94 11.32
CA GLY A 52 -13.47 -21.37 10.99
C GLY A 52 -13.66 -22.27 12.20
N MET A 53 -14.44 -21.81 13.20
CA MET A 53 -14.70 -22.56 14.43
C MET A 53 -15.83 -23.56 14.27
N ASP A 54 -15.78 -24.64 15.06
CA ASP A 54 -16.81 -25.69 15.04
C ASP A 54 -17.97 -25.36 15.99
N SER A 55 -17.76 -24.53 17.02
CA SER A 55 -18.80 -24.15 17.98
C SER A 55 -19.39 -22.77 17.75
N CYS A 56 -20.69 -22.63 18.03
CA CYS A 56 -21.41 -21.37 18.10
C CYS A 56 -22.34 -21.37 19.32
N VAL A 57 -22.72 -20.18 19.77
CA VAL A 57 -23.65 -20.00 20.89
C VAL A 57 -25.03 -19.68 20.32
N ASN A 58 -26.06 -20.40 20.73
CA ASN A 58 -27.43 -20.17 20.28
C ASN A 58 -28.19 -19.30 21.29
N ALA A 59 -29.10 -18.45 20.81
CA ALA A 59 -29.95 -17.68 21.70
C ALA A 59 -30.99 -18.55 22.41
N ILE A 60 -31.40 -18.08 23.59
CA ILE A 60 -32.42 -18.73 24.41
C ILE A 60 -33.81 -18.26 23.99
N THR A 61 -34.79 -19.18 24.02
CA THR A 61 -36.22 -18.86 23.86
C THR A 61 -36.94 -18.79 25.21
N ASP A 62 -36.55 -19.62 26.19
CA ASP A 62 -37.15 -19.70 27.53
C ASP A 62 -36.12 -19.48 28.67
N PRO A 63 -36.42 -18.70 29.73
CA PRO A 63 -35.46 -18.35 30.79
C PRO A 63 -34.81 -19.53 31.57
N GLU A 64 -35.42 -20.72 31.51
CA GLU A 64 -34.90 -21.95 32.13
C GLU A 64 -33.69 -22.54 31.37
N ASP A 65 -33.52 -22.19 30.09
CA ASP A 65 -32.38 -22.62 29.26
C ASP A 65 -31.10 -21.78 29.52
N SER A 66 -31.12 -20.92 30.53
CA SER A 66 -29.94 -20.13 30.93
C SER A 66 -28.71 -20.99 31.28
N SER A 67 -28.95 -22.23 31.72
CA SER A 67 -27.87 -23.18 32.04
C SER A 67 -27.19 -23.79 30.81
N SER A 68 -27.93 -24.06 29.73
CA SER A 68 -27.38 -24.59 28.47
C SER A 68 -26.60 -23.50 27.73
N PHE A 69 -27.13 -22.28 27.67
CA PHE A 69 -26.43 -21.12 27.10
C PHE A 69 -25.08 -20.85 27.78
N LEU A 70 -25.02 -20.88 29.12
CA LEU A 70 -23.76 -20.69 29.84
C LEU A 70 -22.73 -21.78 29.55
N LEU A 71 -23.19 -23.00 29.24
CA LEU A 71 -22.31 -24.10 28.83
C LEU A 71 -21.76 -23.85 27.42
N GLU A 72 -22.61 -23.47 26.47
CA GLU A 72 -22.21 -23.14 25.08
C GLU A 72 -21.22 -21.97 25.04
N VAL A 73 -21.48 -20.90 25.79
CA VAL A 73 -20.56 -19.77 25.94
C VAL A 73 -19.23 -20.22 26.52
N SER A 74 -19.26 -21.12 27.51
CA SER A 74 -18.03 -21.62 28.13
C SER A 74 -17.22 -22.52 27.21
N THR A 75 -17.88 -23.33 26.37
CA THR A 75 -17.19 -24.15 25.36
C THR A 75 -16.58 -23.28 24.27
N PHE A 76 -17.32 -22.27 23.81
CA PHE A 76 -16.84 -21.31 22.82
C PHE A 76 -15.64 -20.49 23.33
N LEU A 77 -15.71 -19.98 24.56
CA LEU A 77 -14.60 -19.23 25.16
C LEU A 77 -13.36 -20.10 25.42
N LYS A 78 -13.52 -21.42 25.62
CA LYS A 78 -12.40 -22.36 25.71
C LYS A 78 -11.74 -22.60 24.35
N GLU A 79 -12.53 -22.74 23.29
CA GLU A 79 -12.03 -22.87 21.92
C GLU A 79 -11.23 -21.62 21.52
N MET A 80 -11.74 -20.44 21.88
CA MET A 80 -11.07 -19.14 21.67
C MET A 80 -9.88 -18.86 22.62
N GLN A 81 -9.55 -19.77 23.53
CA GLN A 81 -8.49 -19.63 24.54
C GLN A 81 -8.58 -18.31 25.33
N CYS A 82 -9.80 -17.96 25.79
CA CYS A 82 -10.05 -16.68 26.47
C CYS A 82 -9.12 -16.49 27.69
N PRO A 83 -8.42 -15.34 27.82
CA PRO A 83 -7.47 -15.11 28.91
C PRO A 83 -8.16 -14.80 30.26
N TYR A 84 -9.45 -14.48 30.24
CA TYR A 84 -10.22 -14.11 31.43
C TYR A 84 -10.59 -15.35 32.25
N LYS A 85 -9.75 -15.68 33.22
CA LYS A 85 -9.98 -16.80 34.15
C LYS A 85 -11.33 -16.71 34.87
N GLY A 86 -11.85 -15.50 35.14
CA GLY A 86 -13.17 -15.30 35.76
C GLY A 86 -14.36 -15.76 34.91
N LEU A 87 -14.20 -15.87 33.59
CA LEU A 87 -15.23 -16.37 32.67
C LEU A 87 -15.10 -17.89 32.42
N LEU A 88 -13.95 -18.49 32.74
CA LEU A 88 -13.64 -19.90 32.45
C LEU A 88 -13.58 -20.79 33.70
N SER A 89 -13.24 -20.24 34.86
CA SER A 89 -13.04 -20.98 36.11
C SER A 89 -14.19 -20.78 37.10
N GLY A 90 -14.45 -21.78 37.94
CA GLY A 90 -15.59 -21.80 38.87
C GLY A 90 -16.83 -22.53 38.34
N SER A 91 -17.89 -22.55 39.15
CA SER A 91 -19.17 -23.20 38.82
C SER A 91 -19.88 -22.45 37.68
N ILE A 92 -20.57 -23.16 36.78
CA ILE A 92 -21.20 -22.60 35.58
C ILE A 92 -22.16 -21.45 35.93
N SER A 93 -22.88 -21.58 37.05
CA SER A 93 -23.80 -20.58 37.59
C SER A 93 -23.13 -19.29 38.09
N GLN A 94 -21.81 -19.28 38.30
CA GLN A 94 -21.04 -18.16 38.85
C GLN A 94 -20.16 -17.45 37.80
N ARG A 95 -20.27 -17.77 36.51
CA ARG A 95 -19.41 -17.20 35.44
C ARG A 95 -19.88 -15.85 34.91
N LEU A 96 -21.17 -15.52 35.03
CA LEU A 96 -21.74 -14.21 34.66
C LEU A 96 -22.61 -13.58 35.77
N PRO A 97 -22.13 -13.50 37.02
CA PRO A 97 -22.94 -13.07 38.16
C PRO A 97 -23.18 -11.55 38.12
N ASP A 98 -22.14 -10.80 37.77
CA ASP A 98 -22.13 -9.34 37.82
C ASP A 98 -22.24 -8.73 36.42
N VAL A 99 -22.84 -7.53 36.36
CA VAL A 99 -22.92 -6.69 35.15
C VAL A 99 -21.53 -6.47 34.53
N LYS A 100 -20.50 -6.28 35.37
CA LYS A 100 -19.10 -6.10 34.92
C LYS A 100 -18.56 -7.33 34.17
N SER A 101 -18.87 -8.54 34.62
CA SER A 101 -18.44 -9.77 33.94
C SER A 101 -19.14 -9.95 32.59
N ARG A 102 -20.39 -9.51 32.49
CA ARG A 102 -21.17 -9.52 31.25
C ARG A 102 -20.61 -8.51 30.23
N ILE A 103 -20.24 -7.32 30.68
CA ILE A 103 -19.59 -6.30 29.85
C ILE A 103 -18.22 -6.79 29.35
N ASN A 104 -17.40 -7.37 30.24
CA ASN A 104 -16.09 -7.91 29.84
C ASN A 104 -16.20 -9.03 28.80
N LEU A 105 -17.26 -9.84 28.85
CA LEU A 105 -17.52 -10.85 27.83
C LEU A 105 -17.84 -10.21 26.48
N LEU A 106 -18.71 -9.20 26.45
CA LEU A 106 -19.06 -8.49 25.22
C LEU A 106 -17.86 -7.73 24.64
N ASP A 107 -17.09 -7.04 25.48
CA ASP A 107 -15.87 -6.34 25.09
C ASP A 107 -14.84 -7.29 24.45
N TYR A 108 -14.64 -8.45 25.08
CA TYR A 108 -13.77 -9.50 24.55
C TYR A 108 -14.26 -9.99 23.17
N LEU A 109 -15.55 -10.32 23.03
CA LEU A 109 -16.11 -10.79 21.76
C LEU A 109 -16.01 -9.73 20.66
N CYS A 110 -16.28 -8.46 20.97
CA CYS A 110 -16.16 -7.35 20.03
C CYS A 110 -14.71 -7.18 19.56
N THR A 111 -13.75 -7.18 20.49
CA THR A 111 -12.31 -7.06 20.17
C THR A 111 -11.85 -8.23 19.31
N GLN A 112 -12.26 -9.46 19.62
CA GLN A 112 -11.93 -10.63 18.81
C GLN A 112 -12.53 -10.52 17.40
N LEU A 113 -13.77 -10.08 17.27
CA LEU A 113 -14.44 -9.95 15.97
C LEU A 113 -13.79 -8.86 15.11
N GLN A 114 -13.45 -7.71 15.70
CA GLN A 114 -12.69 -6.66 15.02
C GLN A 114 -11.33 -7.19 14.53
N SER A 115 -10.63 -7.96 15.36
CA SER A 115 -9.35 -8.56 14.97
C SER A 115 -9.50 -9.58 13.84
N ALA A 116 -10.54 -10.41 13.86
CA ALA A 116 -10.84 -11.39 12.82
C ALA A 116 -11.19 -10.71 11.48
N ARG A 117 -12.00 -9.65 11.51
CA ARG A 117 -12.30 -8.84 10.31
C ARG A 117 -11.04 -8.20 9.72
N LEU A 118 -10.14 -7.68 10.57
CA LEU A 118 -8.87 -7.10 10.12
C LEU A 118 -7.95 -8.14 9.47
N LEU A 119 -7.81 -9.33 10.05
CA LEU A 119 -7.03 -10.42 9.48
C LEU A 119 -7.60 -10.87 8.13
N HIS A 120 -8.93 -11.04 8.04
CA HIS A 120 -9.59 -11.41 6.79
C HIS A 120 -9.39 -10.36 5.67
N LEU A 121 -9.37 -9.08 6.02
CA LEU A 121 -9.04 -8.01 5.07
C LEU A 121 -7.57 -8.00 4.67
N GLN A 122 -6.65 -8.36 5.58
CA GLN A 122 -5.23 -8.50 5.24
C GLN A 122 -5.02 -9.66 4.27
N GLU A 123 -5.63 -10.82 4.49
CA GLU A 123 -5.54 -11.96 3.57
C GLU A 123 -6.03 -11.62 2.15
N LYS A 124 -7.13 -10.87 2.03
CA LYS A 124 -7.63 -10.38 0.73
C LYS A 124 -6.75 -9.31 0.08
N ASN A 125 -6.01 -8.53 0.88
CA ASN A 125 -5.14 -7.45 0.41
C ASN A 125 -3.68 -7.86 0.23
N ILE A 126 -3.30 -9.06 0.67
CA ILE A 126 -2.11 -9.71 0.12
C ILE A 126 -2.49 -10.01 -1.32
N PRO A 127 -1.87 -9.35 -2.33
CA PRO A 127 -2.06 -9.79 -3.69
C PRO A 127 -1.66 -11.26 -3.69
N LEU A 128 -2.63 -12.16 -3.92
CA LEU A 128 -2.35 -13.57 -4.10
C LEU A 128 -1.35 -13.63 -5.26
N GLY A 129 -0.06 -13.69 -4.91
CA GLY A 129 0.95 -14.18 -5.81
C GLY A 129 0.43 -15.53 -6.28
N LYS A 130 0.26 -15.64 -7.60
CA LYS A 130 -0.15 -16.82 -8.37
C LYS A 130 -0.44 -18.03 -7.47
N THR A 131 -1.70 -18.48 -7.39
CA THR A 131 -2.13 -19.68 -6.64
C THR A 131 -1.05 -20.75 -6.63
N ASP A 132 -0.74 -21.36 -5.48
CA ASP A 132 0.35 -22.35 -5.33
C ASP A 132 0.37 -23.42 -6.45
N LYS A 133 -0.79 -23.74 -7.03
CA LYS A 133 -0.95 -24.61 -8.20
C LYS A 133 -0.29 -24.08 -9.48
N ALA A 134 -0.42 -22.80 -9.78
CA ALA A 134 0.21 -22.14 -10.93
C ALA A 134 1.73 -22.11 -10.76
N ILE A 135 2.22 -21.72 -9.57
CA ILE A 135 3.65 -21.76 -9.24
C ILE A 135 4.18 -23.19 -9.32
N ALA A 136 3.45 -24.17 -8.78
CA ALA A 136 3.84 -25.58 -8.87
C ALA A 136 3.87 -26.09 -10.31
N SER A 137 2.98 -25.61 -11.19
CA SER A 137 3.02 -25.94 -12.62
C SER A 137 4.23 -25.32 -13.32
N GLU A 138 4.57 -24.06 -13.02
CA GLU A 138 5.75 -23.37 -13.56
C GLU A 138 7.06 -24.03 -13.09
N ILE A 139 7.14 -24.42 -11.82
CA ILE A 139 8.31 -25.15 -11.26
C ILE A 139 8.46 -26.53 -11.91
N LYS A 140 7.35 -27.24 -12.15
CA LYS A 140 7.39 -28.53 -12.85
C LYS A 140 7.91 -28.38 -14.28
N THR A 141 7.47 -27.34 -15.00
CA THR A 141 7.98 -27.03 -16.34
C THR A 141 9.46 -26.64 -16.32
N MET A 142 9.89 -25.79 -15.37
CA MET A 142 11.31 -25.46 -15.25
C MET A 142 12.17 -26.69 -14.97
N ARG A 143 11.68 -27.59 -14.11
CA ARG A 143 12.38 -28.84 -13.77
C ARG A 143 12.50 -29.78 -14.98
N SER A 144 11.46 -29.90 -15.82
CA SER A 144 11.53 -30.78 -17.00
C SER A 144 12.51 -30.30 -18.06
N VAL A 145 12.73 -28.98 -18.13
CA VAL A 145 13.69 -28.34 -19.04
C VAL A 145 15.11 -28.41 -18.50
N LEU A 146 15.33 -27.97 -17.27
CA LEU A 146 16.67 -27.83 -16.68
C LEU A 146 17.27 -29.14 -16.18
N ILE A 147 16.45 -30.18 -15.96
CA ILE A 147 16.89 -31.52 -15.57
C ILE A 147 16.56 -32.49 -16.70
N PRO A 148 17.34 -32.48 -17.79
CA PRO A 148 17.23 -33.46 -18.85
C PRO A 148 17.48 -34.88 -18.32
N LYS A 149 16.89 -35.89 -18.96
CA LYS A 149 17.05 -37.29 -18.53
C LYS A 149 18.48 -37.79 -18.78
N SER A 150 19.19 -37.17 -19.73
CA SER A 150 20.61 -37.39 -20.00
C SER A 150 21.57 -36.82 -18.96
N ALA A 151 21.09 -36.13 -17.90
CA ALA A 151 21.95 -35.65 -16.81
C ALA A 151 22.66 -36.78 -16.02
N VAL A 152 22.35 -38.03 -16.34
CA VAL A 152 23.03 -39.24 -15.84
C VAL A 152 24.25 -39.62 -16.70
N ASP A 153 24.34 -39.14 -17.95
CA ASP A 153 25.46 -39.39 -18.84
C ASP A 153 26.52 -38.29 -18.69
N GLU A 154 27.78 -38.67 -18.47
CA GLU A 154 28.93 -37.81 -18.16
C GLU A 154 29.33 -36.79 -19.28
N ASN A 155 28.55 -36.67 -20.37
CA ASN A 155 28.91 -35.81 -21.50
C ASN A 155 28.12 -34.48 -21.51
N PRO A 156 28.74 -33.35 -21.11
CA PRO A 156 28.06 -32.08 -20.93
C PRO A 156 27.49 -31.50 -22.23
N THR A 157 28.05 -31.86 -23.39
CA THR A 157 27.58 -31.36 -24.69
C THR A 157 26.19 -31.90 -25.05
N LYS A 158 25.94 -33.20 -24.82
CA LYS A 158 24.64 -33.83 -25.07
C LYS A 158 23.55 -33.31 -24.13
N MET A 159 23.93 -33.02 -22.88
CA MET A 159 23.03 -32.42 -21.90
C MET A 159 22.61 -31.01 -22.33
N LEU A 160 23.56 -30.18 -22.78
CA LEU A 160 23.27 -28.82 -23.26
C LEU A 160 22.39 -28.83 -24.52
N THR A 161 22.60 -29.76 -25.45
CA THR A 161 21.74 -29.88 -26.64
C THR A 161 20.31 -30.32 -26.28
N GLU A 162 20.12 -31.26 -25.34
CA GLU A 162 18.77 -31.65 -24.89
C GLU A 162 18.05 -30.49 -24.18
N ILE A 163 18.79 -29.68 -23.42
CA ILE A 163 18.24 -28.48 -22.78
C ILE A 163 17.82 -27.47 -23.84
N ASP A 164 18.67 -27.19 -24.83
CA ASP A 164 18.36 -26.23 -25.90
C ASP A 164 17.14 -26.67 -26.70
N GLU A 165 17.05 -27.94 -27.10
CA GLU A 165 15.88 -28.50 -27.78
C GLU A 165 14.59 -28.32 -26.98
N LYS A 166 14.60 -28.62 -25.68
CA LYS A 166 13.45 -28.43 -24.80
C LYS A 166 13.09 -26.96 -24.61
N VAL A 167 14.09 -26.08 -24.50
CA VAL A 167 13.87 -24.63 -24.44
C VAL A 167 13.17 -24.19 -25.71
N GLN A 168 13.66 -24.56 -26.90
CA GLN A 168 13.03 -24.21 -28.18
C GLN A 168 11.60 -24.78 -28.32
N GLU A 169 11.35 -26.01 -27.87
CA GLU A 169 10.00 -26.60 -27.81
C GLU A 169 9.05 -25.77 -26.95
N HIS A 170 9.49 -25.36 -25.76
CA HIS A 170 8.66 -24.54 -24.88
C HIS A 170 8.48 -23.11 -25.40
N LEU A 171 9.49 -22.51 -26.01
CA LEU A 171 9.39 -21.17 -26.60
C LEU A 171 8.45 -21.16 -27.81
N SER A 172 8.53 -22.18 -28.67
CA SER A 172 7.62 -22.31 -29.82
C SER A 172 6.17 -22.55 -29.39
N SER A 173 5.93 -23.21 -28.24
CA SER A 173 4.58 -23.38 -27.69
C SER A 173 3.95 -22.07 -27.18
N ARG A 174 4.79 -21.06 -26.87
CA ARG A 174 4.36 -19.78 -26.28
C ARG A 174 5.20 -18.60 -26.80
N PRO A 175 5.06 -18.24 -28.08
CA PRO A 175 5.84 -17.17 -28.69
C PRO A 175 5.56 -15.79 -28.07
N GLU A 176 4.38 -15.61 -27.46
CA GLU A 176 3.99 -14.35 -26.79
C GLU A 176 4.83 -14.02 -25.54
N LEU A 177 5.53 -15.00 -24.96
CA LEU A 177 6.31 -14.78 -23.72
C LEU A 177 7.66 -14.10 -23.97
N ILE A 178 8.17 -14.16 -25.19
CA ILE A 178 9.48 -13.63 -25.55
C ILE A 178 9.33 -12.73 -26.77
N PRO A 179 9.45 -11.40 -26.60
CA PRO A 179 9.50 -10.47 -27.72
C PRO A 179 10.69 -10.78 -28.64
N SER A 180 10.55 -10.45 -29.93
CA SER A 180 11.61 -10.61 -30.93
C SER A 180 12.88 -9.86 -30.54
N ALA A 181 14.02 -10.29 -31.09
CA ALA A 181 15.27 -9.56 -30.96
C ALA A 181 15.11 -8.14 -31.55
N ALA A 182 15.61 -7.12 -30.84
CA ALA A 182 15.57 -5.74 -31.31
C ALA A 182 16.52 -5.51 -32.50
N VAL A 183 17.60 -6.30 -32.57
CA VAL A 183 18.56 -6.30 -33.67
C VAL A 183 18.33 -7.58 -34.48
N THR A 184 17.87 -7.42 -35.72
CA THR A 184 17.57 -8.52 -36.64
C THR A 184 18.55 -8.62 -37.80
N GLU A 185 19.29 -7.54 -38.09
CA GLU A 185 20.26 -7.49 -39.18
C GLU A 185 21.64 -7.99 -38.73
N ASP A 186 22.34 -8.67 -39.66
CA ASP A 186 23.71 -9.10 -39.44
C ASP A 186 24.66 -7.88 -39.40
N LEU A 187 25.40 -7.75 -38.31
CA LEU A 187 26.35 -6.66 -38.12
C LEU A 187 27.64 -6.91 -38.91
N THR A 188 27.88 -6.12 -39.95
CA THR A 188 29.12 -6.11 -40.73
C THR A 188 30.29 -5.50 -39.92
N GLU A 189 31.54 -5.75 -40.33
CA GLU A 189 32.72 -5.17 -39.66
C GLU A 189 32.70 -3.63 -39.60
N GLU A 190 32.13 -2.97 -40.61
CA GLU A 190 31.97 -1.51 -40.63
C GLU A 190 30.94 -1.06 -39.58
N ASN A 191 29.81 -1.79 -39.47
CA ASN A 191 28.79 -1.53 -38.47
C ASN A 191 29.35 -1.70 -37.05
N TRP A 192 30.17 -2.73 -36.81
CA TRP A 192 30.84 -2.95 -35.52
C TRP A 192 31.74 -1.78 -35.12
N LYS A 193 32.59 -1.30 -36.03
CA LYS A 193 33.46 -0.14 -35.76
C LYS A 193 32.65 1.12 -35.46
N TYR A 194 31.57 1.34 -36.19
CA TYR A 194 30.68 2.47 -35.95
C TYR A 194 29.97 2.34 -34.60
N LEU A 195 29.52 1.14 -34.26
CA LEU A 195 28.84 0.84 -33.00
C LEU A 195 29.77 1.02 -31.80
N ASP A 196 31.04 0.59 -31.90
CA ASP A 196 32.05 0.82 -30.86
C ASP A 196 32.30 2.32 -30.64
N SER A 197 32.31 3.11 -31.72
CA SER A 197 32.44 4.57 -31.60
C SER A 197 31.23 5.20 -30.90
N LEU A 198 30.01 4.78 -31.24
CA LEU A 198 28.79 5.21 -30.58
C LEU A 198 28.75 4.79 -29.10
N HIS A 199 29.18 3.56 -28.80
CA HIS A 199 29.25 3.07 -27.43
C HIS A 199 30.22 3.90 -26.59
N ALA A 200 31.39 4.25 -27.15
CA ALA A 200 32.35 5.12 -26.48
C ALA A 200 31.76 6.52 -26.19
N ASP A 201 31.15 7.15 -27.19
CA ASP A 201 30.53 8.47 -27.06
C ASP A 201 29.41 8.47 -26.01
N PHE A 202 28.49 7.50 -26.08
CA PHE A 202 27.42 7.38 -25.09
C PHE A 202 27.96 7.03 -23.70
N SER A 203 28.97 6.18 -23.60
CA SER A 203 29.57 5.82 -22.32
C SER A 203 30.15 7.06 -21.61
N GLU A 204 30.80 7.96 -22.35
CA GLU A 204 31.27 9.24 -21.82
C GLU A 204 30.11 10.15 -21.39
N GLU A 205 29.13 10.36 -22.27
CA GLU A 205 27.98 11.23 -21.99
C GLU A 205 27.19 10.76 -20.75
N TYR A 206 26.86 9.47 -20.70
CA TYR A 206 26.13 8.89 -19.56
C TYR A 206 26.96 8.88 -18.29
N THR A 207 28.29 8.76 -18.36
CA THR A 207 29.16 8.90 -17.20
C THR A 207 29.05 10.31 -16.61
N VAL A 208 29.12 11.35 -17.46
CA VAL A 208 28.95 12.74 -17.04
C VAL A 208 27.55 12.97 -16.44
N ARG A 209 26.51 12.46 -17.10
CA ARG A 209 25.12 12.57 -16.62
C ARG A 209 24.93 11.91 -15.26
N ARG A 210 25.45 10.69 -15.07
CA ARG A 210 25.40 9.97 -13.79
C ARG A 210 26.17 10.70 -12.71
N GLN A 211 27.35 11.25 -13.03
CA GLN A 211 28.11 12.06 -12.08
C GLN A 211 27.34 13.32 -11.65
N MET A 212 26.68 14.01 -12.59
CA MET A 212 25.82 15.15 -12.27
C MET A 212 24.67 14.73 -11.33
N LEU A 213 23.96 13.64 -11.64
CA LEU A 213 22.87 13.14 -10.80
C LEU A 213 23.34 12.75 -9.38
N LEU A 214 24.49 12.09 -9.27
CA LEU A 214 25.09 11.75 -7.99
C LEU A 214 25.50 13.00 -7.20
N THR A 215 26.06 14.00 -7.86
CA THR A 215 26.41 15.28 -7.24
C THR A 215 25.15 16.01 -6.77
N ARG A 216 24.08 16.02 -7.58
CA ARG A 216 22.79 16.59 -7.21
C ARG A 216 22.20 15.87 -6.00
N LEU A 217 22.30 14.54 -5.94
CA LEU A 217 21.89 13.75 -4.79
C LEU A 217 22.70 14.13 -3.53
N ASP A 218 24.03 14.21 -3.66
CA ASP A 218 24.95 14.60 -2.58
C ASP A 218 24.56 15.98 -2.00
N VAL A 219 24.36 16.98 -2.87
CA VAL A 219 23.96 18.35 -2.47
C VAL A 219 22.55 18.37 -1.86
N THR A 220 21.62 17.57 -2.39
CA THR A 220 20.26 17.47 -1.85
C THR A 220 20.29 16.94 -0.41
N VAL A 221 21.08 15.90 -0.13
CA VAL A 221 21.23 15.37 1.22
C VAL A 221 21.94 16.36 2.14
N GLN A 222 22.91 17.13 1.63
CA GLN A 222 23.54 18.20 2.40
C GLN A 222 22.53 19.28 2.81
N SER A 223 21.55 19.61 1.96
CA SER A 223 20.51 20.59 2.29
C SER A 223 19.66 20.17 3.50
N PHE A 224 19.47 18.86 3.72
CA PHE A 224 18.73 18.35 4.88
C PHE A 224 19.42 18.64 6.21
N LYS A 225 20.72 18.95 6.23
CA LYS A 225 21.44 19.33 7.45
C LYS A 225 21.08 20.73 7.96
N TRP A 226 20.37 21.53 7.17
CA TRP A 226 20.04 22.93 7.49
C TRP A 226 18.67 23.09 8.17
N GLY A 227 17.87 22.03 8.27
CA GLY A 227 16.57 22.05 8.93
C GLY A 227 16.68 22.09 10.46
N GLU A 228 15.76 22.79 11.12
CA GLU A 228 15.73 22.83 12.59
C GLU A 228 15.47 21.45 13.22
N ASN A 229 14.61 20.65 12.59
CA ASN A 229 14.26 19.30 13.03
C ASN A 229 15.38 18.26 12.84
N THR A 230 16.41 18.60 12.07
CA THR A 230 17.56 17.72 11.76
C THR A 230 18.84 18.16 12.48
N LYS A 231 18.80 19.24 13.27
CA LYS A 231 19.90 19.66 14.16
C LYS A 231 20.27 18.50 15.09
N GLY A 232 21.56 18.15 15.13
CA GLY A 232 22.09 17.03 15.92
C GLY A 232 21.93 15.62 15.29
N LYS A 233 21.18 15.45 14.20
CA LYS A 233 21.00 14.16 13.51
C LYS A 233 21.86 14.01 12.24
N GLY A 234 22.77 14.94 11.99
CA GLY A 234 23.56 14.99 10.76
C GLY A 234 24.42 13.75 10.50
N GLU A 235 24.97 13.15 11.56
CA GLU A 235 25.79 11.94 11.46
C GLU A 235 24.96 10.71 11.09
N GLN A 236 23.79 10.52 11.72
CA GLN A 236 22.86 9.42 11.39
C GLN A 236 22.39 9.49 9.93
N ILE A 237 22.05 10.69 9.45
CA ILE A 237 21.67 10.92 8.05
C ILE A 237 22.84 10.57 7.13
N TYR A 238 24.05 11.01 7.45
CA TYR A 238 25.24 10.75 6.64
C TYR A 238 25.59 9.26 6.60
N THR A 239 25.58 8.55 7.72
CA THR A 239 25.89 7.11 7.78
C THR A 239 24.91 6.29 6.95
N THR A 240 23.60 6.59 7.08
CA THR A 240 22.56 5.91 6.29
C THR A 240 22.73 6.19 4.79
N TYR A 241 23.03 7.45 4.45
CA TYR A 241 23.25 7.87 3.07
C TYR A 241 24.51 7.25 2.45
N ALA A 242 25.64 7.30 3.15
CA ALA A 242 26.94 6.83 2.67
C ALA A 242 26.88 5.36 2.22
N ASN A 243 26.21 4.51 3.00
CA ASN A 243 26.02 3.10 2.68
C ASN A 243 25.32 2.91 1.32
N ARG A 244 24.27 3.69 1.04
CA ARG A 244 23.55 3.62 -0.25
C ARG A 244 24.33 4.31 -1.36
N ARG A 245 24.98 5.42 -1.06
CA ARG A 245 25.73 6.24 -2.02
C ARG A 245 26.95 5.51 -2.59
N ASN A 246 27.60 4.67 -1.78
CA ASN A 246 28.76 3.87 -2.20
C ASN A 246 28.40 2.74 -3.17
N LEU A 247 27.14 2.31 -3.21
CA LEU A 247 26.66 1.31 -4.17
C LEU A 247 26.43 1.92 -5.57
N LEU A 248 26.33 3.24 -5.68
CA LEU A 248 26.03 3.92 -6.94
C LEU A 248 27.31 4.23 -7.71
N ARG A 249 27.39 3.72 -8.94
CA ARG A 249 28.54 3.92 -9.85
C ARG A 249 28.32 5.11 -10.77
N LYS A 250 29.42 5.82 -11.08
CA LYS A 250 29.45 6.90 -12.08
C LYS A 250 29.40 6.34 -13.50
N THR A 251 30.14 5.27 -13.76
CA THR A 251 30.16 4.64 -15.07
C THR A 251 28.84 3.89 -15.34
N PRO A 252 28.34 3.91 -16.59
CA PRO A 252 27.24 3.05 -17.00
C PRO A 252 27.67 1.58 -16.96
N SER A 253 26.70 0.68 -16.82
CA SER A 253 26.91 -0.77 -16.80
C SER A 253 26.37 -1.44 -18.07
N VAL A 254 26.22 -0.67 -19.16
CA VAL A 254 25.65 -1.15 -20.42
C VAL A 254 26.81 -1.46 -21.37
N GLU A 255 26.86 -2.70 -21.84
CA GLU A 255 27.85 -3.20 -22.77
C GLU A 255 27.23 -3.46 -24.14
N VAL A 256 28.07 -3.60 -25.16
CA VAL A 256 27.63 -3.91 -26.54
C VAL A 256 26.88 -5.25 -26.60
N SER A 257 27.24 -6.21 -25.74
CA SER A 257 26.50 -7.48 -25.60
C SER A 257 25.04 -7.27 -25.21
N ASP A 258 24.74 -6.24 -24.40
CA ASP A 258 23.37 -5.95 -23.96
C ASP A 258 22.51 -5.47 -25.13
N LEU A 259 23.11 -4.80 -26.12
CA LEU A 259 22.42 -4.37 -27.33
C LEU A 259 22.03 -5.56 -28.21
N ILE A 260 22.91 -6.54 -28.37
CA ILE A 260 22.64 -7.76 -29.15
C ILE A 260 21.59 -8.62 -28.45
N ALA A 261 21.64 -8.68 -27.12
CA ALA A 261 20.65 -9.38 -26.31
C ALA A 261 19.33 -8.62 -26.16
N ALA A 262 19.26 -7.36 -26.61
CA ALA A 262 18.07 -6.55 -26.48
C ALA A 262 16.92 -7.12 -27.31
N ARG A 263 15.71 -6.99 -26.77
CA ARG A 263 14.45 -7.43 -27.38
C ARG A 263 13.55 -6.24 -27.61
N GLU A 264 12.56 -6.39 -28.50
CA GLU A 264 11.62 -5.33 -28.87
C GLU A 264 10.89 -4.71 -27.68
N SER A 265 10.71 -5.44 -26.57
CA SER A 265 10.15 -4.88 -25.33
C SER A 265 10.91 -3.68 -24.78
N ILE A 266 12.18 -3.47 -25.15
CA ILE A 266 12.92 -2.26 -24.74
C ILE A 266 12.35 -0.98 -25.38
N LEU A 267 11.60 -1.12 -26.48
CA LEU A 267 10.93 -0.02 -27.18
C LEU A 267 9.62 0.39 -26.49
N ASP A 268 9.09 -0.46 -25.60
CA ASP A 268 7.90 -0.15 -24.82
C ASP A 268 8.27 0.80 -23.67
N ILE A 269 8.13 2.11 -23.94
CA ILE A 269 8.40 3.15 -22.94
C ILE A 269 7.20 3.26 -22.00
N GLU A 270 7.26 2.51 -20.90
CA GLU A 270 6.31 2.68 -19.81
C GLU A 270 6.60 3.96 -19.01
N LYS A 271 5.55 4.75 -18.77
CA LYS A 271 5.66 5.92 -17.89
C LYS A 271 5.92 5.44 -16.46
N THR A 272 6.97 5.96 -15.83
CA THR A 272 7.26 5.66 -14.41
C THR A 272 6.15 6.09 -13.45
N SER A 273 5.25 6.97 -13.88
CA SER A 273 4.04 7.39 -13.15
C SER A 273 2.79 6.58 -13.53
N SER A 274 2.92 5.50 -14.30
CA SER A 274 1.79 4.67 -14.70
C SER A 274 1.11 4.07 -13.47
N ALA A 275 -0.21 4.00 -13.51
CA ALA A 275 -0.98 3.44 -12.40
C ALA A 275 -0.60 1.97 -12.13
N GLU A 276 -0.17 1.23 -13.15
CA GLU A 276 0.24 -0.17 -13.06
C GLU A 276 1.53 -0.36 -12.27
N LEU A 277 2.56 0.46 -12.53
CA LEU A 277 3.80 0.43 -11.75
C LEU A 277 3.59 0.96 -10.32
N VAL A 278 2.74 1.97 -10.14
CA VAL A 278 2.48 2.56 -8.81
C VAL A 278 1.63 1.64 -7.93
N LYS A 279 0.70 0.86 -8.49
CA LYS A 279 -0.10 -0.14 -7.74
C LYS A 279 0.79 -1.12 -6.97
N ASN A 280 1.90 -1.53 -7.57
CA ASN A 280 2.81 -2.54 -7.03
C ASN A 280 3.97 -1.95 -6.20
N THR A 281 4.11 -0.62 -6.16
CA THR A 281 5.18 0.09 -5.44
C THR A 281 4.66 0.90 -4.25
N LYS A 282 3.57 0.44 -3.63
CA LYS A 282 3.05 1.01 -2.38
C LYS A 282 4.13 0.99 -1.31
N SER A 283 4.45 2.15 -0.77
CA SER A 283 5.39 2.31 0.33
C SER A 283 4.74 3.06 1.49
N ALA A 284 5.37 3.06 2.65
CA ALA A 284 4.89 3.82 3.81
C ALA A 284 4.68 5.32 3.50
N ILE A 285 5.40 5.84 2.50
CA ILE A 285 5.32 7.22 2.00
C ILE A 285 4.31 7.33 0.86
N ASN A 286 4.35 6.41 -0.11
CA ASN A 286 3.46 6.42 -1.28
C ASN A 286 2.34 5.39 -1.09
N ARG A 287 1.40 5.71 -0.18
CA ARG A 287 0.31 4.79 0.22
C ARG A 287 -0.88 4.83 -0.74
N ILE A 288 -1.15 5.99 -1.33
CA ILE A 288 -2.37 6.26 -2.10
C ILE A 288 -2.01 6.35 -3.58
N LEU A 289 -2.63 5.49 -4.38
CA LEU A 289 -2.61 5.62 -5.82
C LEU A 289 -3.49 6.82 -6.20
N ILE A 290 -2.87 7.93 -6.61
CA ILE A 290 -3.61 9.08 -7.12
C ILE A 290 -4.23 8.64 -8.46
N ALA A 291 -5.56 8.61 -8.52
CA ALA A 291 -6.29 8.32 -9.75
C ALA A 291 -5.99 9.38 -10.83
N ALA A 292 -6.41 9.13 -12.08
CA ALA A 292 -6.26 10.07 -13.18
C ALA A 292 -6.72 11.48 -12.75
N VAL A 293 -5.76 12.40 -12.61
CA VAL A 293 -6.04 13.78 -12.20
C VAL A 293 -6.67 14.47 -13.41
N PRO A 294 -7.90 15.00 -13.29
CA PRO A 294 -8.53 15.75 -14.37
C PRO A 294 -7.59 16.87 -14.82
N ASP A 295 -7.54 17.12 -16.13
CA ASP A 295 -6.72 18.18 -16.67
C ASP A 295 -7.07 19.50 -15.96
N ARG A 296 -6.05 20.14 -15.37
CA ARG A 296 -6.21 21.40 -14.64
C ARG A 296 -6.16 22.62 -15.57
N GLY A 297 -6.07 22.38 -16.88
CA GLY A 297 -5.95 23.41 -17.90
C GLY A 297 -4.61 24.13 -17.82
N GLY A 298 -4.47 25.20 -18.61
CA GLY A 298 -3.25 26.00 -18.66
C GLY A 298 -2.28 25.58 -19.76
N ARG A 299 -2.72 24.71 -20.69
CA ARG A 299 -2.00 24.54 -21.96
C ARG A 299 -2.05 25.87 -22.72
N PRO A 300 -0.92 26.36 -23.24
CA PRO A 300 -0.88 27.61 -24.00
C PRO A 300 -1.89 27.67 -25.15
N GLU A 301 -2.21 26.52 -25.75
CA GLU A 301 -3.20 26.37 -26.83
C GLU A 301 -4.67 26.42 -26.39
N GLU A 302 -4.97 26.11 -25.13
CA GLU A 302 -6.33 26.14 -24.55
C GLU A 302 -6.62 27.47 -23.84
N GLN A 303 -5.62 28.34 -23.77
CA GLN A 303 -5.74 29.64 -23.15
C GLN A 303 -6.63 30.52 -24.03
N ARG A 304 -7.85 30.80 -23.55
CA ARG A 304 -8.72 31.78 -24.20
C ARG A 304 -7.92 33.07 -24.36
N PRO A 305 -7.97 33.73 -25.54
CA PRO A 305 -7.26 34.98 -25.75
C PRO A 305 -7.60 35.93 -24.61
N ALA A 306 -6.58 36.56 -24.03
CA ALA A 306 -6.75 37.44 -22.89
C ALA A 306 -7.85 38.44 -23.22
N LYS A 307 -8.91 38.47 -22.41
CA LYS A 307 -9.96 39.47 -22.56
C LYS A 307 -9.26 40.83 -22.48
N GLU A 308 -9.32 41.60 -23.56
CA GLU A 308 -8.65 42.90 -23.62
C GLU A 308 -9.05 43.68 -22.38
N MET A 309 -8.04 44.08 -21.58
CA MET A 309 -8.29 44.85 -20.38
C MET A 309 -9.13 46.07 -20.77
N PRO A 310 -10.23 46.37 -20.06
CA PRO A 310 -11.04 47.53 -20.38
C PRO A 310 -10.15 48.77 -20.48
N SER A 311 -10.32 49.55 -21.54
CA SER A 311 -9.53 50.76 -21.74
C SER A 311 -9.67 51.67 -20.52
N TRP A 312 -8.53 52.07 -19.96
CA TRP A 312 -8.49 52.88 -18.75
C TRP A 312 -9.13 54.24 -19.03
N SER A 313 -10.41 54.38 -18.67
CA SER A 313 -11.15 55.63 -18.83
C SER A 313 -10.88 56.52 -17.62
N LYS A 314 -10.29 57.69 -17.87
CA LYS A 314 -10.08 58.73 -16.84
C LYS A 314 -11.43 59.09 -16.23
N ARG A 315 -11.59 58.90 -14.91
CA ARG A 315 -12.83 59.28 -14.20
C ARG A 315 -13.18 60.73 -14.54
N GLN A 316 -14.35 60.94 -15.14
CA GLN A 316 -14.87 62.29 -15.37
C GLN A 316 -15.04 62.97 -14.02
N GLY A 317 -14.26 64.03 -13.80
CA GLY A 317 -14.48 64.96 -12.70
C GLY A 317 -15.76 65.73 -12.99
N GLY A 318 -16.86 65.28 -12.38
CA GLY A 318 -18.16 65.95 -12.40
C GLY A 318 -18.70 66.00 -10.99
N GLY A 319 -18.66 67.19 -10.39
CA GLY A 319 -19.01 67.43 -8.99
C GLY A 319 -20.43 67.01 -8.62
N GLY A 320 -20.55 66.41 -7.44
CA GLY A 320 -21.82 66.10 -6.81
C GLY A 320 -21.62 66.05 -5.30
N ARG A 321 -22.10 67.09 -4.63
CA ARG A 321 -22.02 67.34 -3.19
C ARG A 321 -22.47 66.14 -2.35
N GLY A 322 -21.63 65.73 -1.40
CA GLY A 322 -21.98 64.83 -0.31
C GLY A 322 -21.01 65.06 0.85
N HIS A 323 -21.47 65.78 1.86
CA HIS A 323 -20.71 66.20 3.04
C HIS A 323 -20.32 65.03 3.96
N HIS A 324 -19.26 65.25 4.75
CA HIS A 324 -18.92 64.74 6.11
C HIS A 324 -17.51 64.10 6.14
N ARG A 325 -16.48 64.85 6.51
CA ARG A 325 -15.94 65.12 7.88
C ARG A 325 -15.10 63.94 8.46
N GLY A 326 -13.84 64.26 8.80
CA GLY A 326 -12.92 63.48 9.66
C GLY A 326 -11.79 62.86 8.84
N GLY A 327 -10.58 63.43 8.79
CA GLY A 327 -9.57 63.43 9.88
C GLY A 327 -8.69 62.19 9.65
N GLY A 328 -7.40 62.25 9.33
CA GLY A 328 -6.33 63.09 9.83
C GLY A 328 -5.18 62.15 10.25
N GLY A 329 -3.96 62.40 9.77
CA GLY A 329 -2.74 61.68 10.15
C GLY A 329 -2.41 60.51 9.21
N GLY A 330 -1.23 60.38 8.62
CA GLY A 330 0.05 61.01 8.90
C GLY A 330 1.14 59.96 8.64
N ASP A 331 2.07 60.30 7.76
CA ASP A 331 3.49 59.93 7.84
C ASP A 331 3.89 58.44 8.03
N ARG A 332 4.46 57.83 6.98
CA ARG A 332 5.92 57.86 6.75
C ARG A 332 6.35 56.93 5.62
N GLN A 333 6.98 57.53 4.61
CA GLN A 333 7.97 56.89 3.76
C GLN A 333 9.10 56.28 4.61
N LYS A 334 9.62 55.13 4.18
CA LYS A 334 11.08 54.90 4.14
C LYS A 334 11.43 53.80 3.15
N HIS A 335 11.91 54.24 1.99
CA HIS A 335 12.83 53.50 1.15
C HIS A 335 14.15 53.26 1.91
N PHE A 336 14.73 52.07 1.81
CA PHE A 336 16.16 51.97 1.59
C PHE A 336 16.54 50.71 0.81
N LYS A 337 17.36 50.92 -0.21
CA LYS A 337 17.86 49.99 -1.22
C LYS A 337 19.17 49.39 -0.73
N GLY A 338 19.50 48.20 -1.24
CA GLY A 338 20.58 47.34 -0.76
C GLY A 338 22.01 47.88 -0.83
N LYS A 339 22.91 47.08 -0.26
CA LYS A 339 24.36 47.20 -0.40
C LYS A 339 24.92 45.82 -0.71
N LYS A 340 25.58 45.72 -1.87
CA LYS A 340 26.53 44.65 -2.19
C LYS A 340 27.80 44.86 -1.35
N GLY A 341 28.33 43.77 -0.84
CA GLY A 341 29.71 43.58 -0.40
C GLY A 341 30.09 42.17 -0.83
#